data_AF-A0AAV4Q0I4-F1
#
_entry.id   AF-A0AAV4Q0I4-F1
#
_cell.length_a   1.000
_cell.length_b   1.000
_cell.length_c   1.000
_cell.angle_alpha   90.00
_cell.angle_beta   90.00
_cell.angle_gamma   90.00
#
_symmetry.space_group_name_H-M   'P 1'
#
loop_
_entity.id
_entity.type
_entity.pdbx_description
1 polymer ?
#
loop_
_entity_poly.entity_id
_entity_poly.type
_entity_poly.pdbx_seq_one_letter_code
_entity_poly.pdbx_strand_id
1 'polypeptide(L)'
;MSDPFTGLKICYWNANGIYSKLTDFKNFVHNNNPDVILLQETMLKPTQTIFISNYIFFRKDGPQNPVSGGTAILIKKNTSHHEVPTPSLKSI
;
A
#
# COMPACT_ATOMS: atom_id res chain seq x y z
N MET A 1 21.26 -14.50 -12.71
CA MET A 1 22.07 -13.29 -12.95
C MET A 1 21.34 -12.15 -12.27
N SER A 2 21.82 -11.68 -11.12
CA SER A 2 21.23 -10.54 -10.40
C SER A 2 21.66 -9.25 -11.10
N ASP A 3 20.71 -8.36 -11.34
CA ASP A 3 20.92 -7.05 -11.95
C ASP A 3 21.92 -6.21 -11.11
N PRO A 4 23.01 -5.68 -11.70
CA PRO A 4 24.10 -5.02 -10.96
C PRO A 4 23.75 -3.67 -10.34
N PHE A 5 22.54 -3.14 -10.54
CA PHE A 5 22.01 -2.01 -9.77
C PHE A 5 20.54 -2.24 -9.38
N THR A 6 20.27 -3.10 -8.39
CA THR A 6 18.90 -3.22 -7.85
C THR A 6 18.59 -2.03 -6.95
N GLY A 7 18.26 -0.91 -7.58
CA GLY A 7 17.59 0.20 -6.92
C GLY A 7 16.23 -0.24 -6.37
N LEU A 8 15.71 0.50 -5.39
CA LEU A 8 14.40 0.20 -4.80
C LEU A 8 13.30 0.37 -5.84
N LYS A 9 12.55 -0.70 -6.16
CA LYS A 9 11.38 -0.59 -7.05
C LYS A 9 10.17 -0.14 -6.25
N ILE A 10 9.82 1.13 -6.39
CA ILE A 10 8.64 1.73 -5.76
C ILE A 10 7.57 1.94 -6.81
N CYS A 11 6.34 1.54 -6.53
CA CYS A 11 5.18 1.92 -7.34
C CYS A 11 4.13 2.64 -6.48
N TYR A 12 3.35 3.52 -7.11
CA TYR A 12 2.26 4.23 -6.45
C TYR A 12 0.99 4.16 -7.29
N TRP A 13 -0.17 4.13 -6.62
CA TRP A 13 -1.45 4.08 -7.29
C TRP A 13 -2.56 4.69 -6.42
N ASN A 14 -3.24 5.69 -6.98
CA ASN A 14 -4.54 6.11 -6.48
C ASN A 14 -5.57 5.07 -6.91
N ALA A 15 -5.99 4.24 -5.96
CA ALA A 15 -6.82 3.09 -6.22
C ALA A 15 -8.29 3.47 -6.49
N ASN A 16 -8.76 4.63 -6.02
CA ASN A 16 -10.18 5.03 -6.03
C ASN A 16 -11.10 3.82 -5.72
N GLY A 17 -10.89 3.24 -4.53
CA GLY A 17 -11.47 1.97 -4.11
C GLY A 17 -10.70 0.75 -4.62
N ILE A 18 -9.92 0.13 -3.73
CA ILE A 18 -9.10 -1.05 -4.09
C ILE A 18 -9.87 -2.38 -4.08
N TYR A 19 -10.96 -2.48 -3.30
CA TYR A 19 -11.60 -3.78 -3.03
C TYR A 19 -12.15 -4.45 -4.29
N SER A 20 -12.75 -3.67 -5.20
CA SER A 20 -13.26 -4.17 -6.50
C SER A 20 -12.15 -4.51 -7.50
N LYS A 21 -10.91 -4.10 -7.24
CA LYS A 21 -9.75 -4.25 -8.14
C LYS A 21 -8.69 -5.21 -7.60
N LEU A 22 -9.03 -5.97 -6.55
CA LEU A 22 -8.07 -6.75 -5.78
C LEU A 22 -7.41 -7.86 -6.61
N THR A 23 -8.15 -8.48 -7.54
CA THR A 23 -7.62 -9.52 -8.43
C THR A 23 -6.55 -8.95 -9.36
N ASP A 24 -6.86 -7.85 -10.05
CA ASP A 24 -5.92 -7.20 -10.96
C ASP A 24 -4.70 -6.64 -10.22
N PHE A 25 -4.93 -6.08 -9.03
CA PHE A 25 -3.85 -5.63 -8.15
C PHE A 25 -2.92 -6.78 -7.75
N LYS A 26 -3.46 -7.95 -7.35
CA LYS A 26 -2.64 -9.13 -7.03
C LYS A 26 -1.81 -9.60 -8.22
N ASN A 27 -2.40 -9.61 -9.41
CA ASN A 27 -1.70 -9.97 -10.65
C ASN A 27 -0.58 -8.96 -10.98
N PHE A 28 -0.85 -7.67 -10.83
CA PHE A 28 0.15 -6.62 -11.00
C PHE A 28 1.34 -6.81 -10.04
N VAL A 29 1.06 -7.04 -8.75
CA VAL A 29 2.11 -7.25 -7.74
C VAL A 29 2.93 -8.51 -8.03
N HIS A 30 2.28 -9.60 -8.45
CA HIS A 30 2.96 -10.83 -8.83
C HIS A 30 3.93 -10.61 -10.00
N ASN A 31 3.46 -9.95 -11.07
CA ASN A 31 4.22 -9.77 -12.30
C ASN A 31 5.36 -8.75 -12.16
N ASN A 32 5.16 -7.69 -11.37
CA ASN A 32 6.12 -6.58 -11.28
C ASN A 32 7.06 -6.70 -10.08
N ASN A 33 6.64 -7.44 -9.05
CA ASN A 33 7.40 -7.71 -7.83
C ASN A 33 8.06 -6.48 -7.18
N PRO A 34 7.32 -5.35 -6.98
CA PRO A 34 7.87 -4.14 -6.38
C PRO A 34 8.38 -4.37 -4.96
N ASP A 35 9.30 -3.54 -4.49
CA ASP A 35 9.78 -3.59 -3.10
C ASP A 35 8.85 -2.80 -2.17
N VAL A 36 8.29 -1.69 -2.69
CA VAL A 36 7.35 -0.82 -1.98
C VAL A 36 6.18 -0.43 -2.89
N ILE A 37 4.96 -0.48 -2.35
CA ILE A 37 3.73 -0.06 -3.02
C ILE A 37 3.04 1.01 -2.17
N LEU A 38 2.76 2.16 -2.76
CA LEU A 38 2.05 3.27 -2.13
C LEU A 38 0.63 3.35 -2.71
N LEU A 39 -0.38 3.21 -1.85
CA LEU A 39 -1.79 3.26 -2.24
C LEU A 39 -2.45 4.52 -1.67
N GLN A 40 -3.20 5.22 -2.51
CA GLN A 40 -4.08 6.32 -2.12
C GLN A 40 -5.54 5.98 -2.46
N GLU A 41 -6.50 6.66 -1.83
CA GLU A 41 -7.94 6.43 -1.99
C GLU A 41 -8.29 4.94 -1.90
N THR A 42 -7.79 4.28 -0.85
CA THR A 42 -8.04 2.84 -0.65
C THR A 42 -9.53 2.58 -0.45
N MET A 43 -10.25 3.54 0.14
CA MET A 43 -11.68 3.47 0.49
C MET A 43 -12.04 2.17 1.20
N LEU A 44 -11.14 1.68 2.06
CA LEU A 44 -11.38 0.47 2.82
C LEU A 44 -12.13 0.79 4.13
N LYS A 45 -13.04 -0.12 4.47
CA LYS A 45 -13.66 -0.16 5.80
C LYS A 45 -12.70 -0.83 6.79
N PRO A 46 -12.80 -0.53 8.10
CA PRO A 46 -12.01 -1.22 9.14
C PRO A 46 -12.20 -2.73 9.14
N THR A 47 -13.37 -3.21 8.70
CA THR A 47 -13.72 -4.63 8.61
C THR A 47 -13.13 -5.33 7.39
N GLN A 48 -12.64 -4.59 6.39
CA GLN A 48 -12.08 -5.16 5.17
C GLN A 48 -10.59 -5.40 5.35
N THR A 49 -10.15 -6.64 5.19
CA THR A 49 -8.72 -7.01 5.21
C THR A 49 -8.24 -7.31 3.78
N ILE A 50 -7.01 -6.90 3.49
CA ILE A 50 -6.32 -7.24 2.24
C ILE A 50 -5.07 -8.01 2.61
N PHE A 51 -4.87 -9.14 1.93
CA PHE A 51 -3.68 -9.96 2.06
C PHE A 51 -2.97 -10.09 0.72
N ILE A 52 -1.70 -9.72 0.70
CA ILE A 52 -0.77 -9.90 -0.42
C ILE A 52 0.44 -10.66 0.12
N SER A 53 0.69 -11.85 -0.44
CA SER A 53 1.80 -12.72 0.00
C SER A 53 3.14 -11.99 -0.10
N ASN A 54 4.00 -12.16 0.92
CA ASN A 54 5.34 -11.57 1.05
C ASN A 54 5.39 -10.05 1.27
N TYR A 55 4.27 -9.39 1.53
CA TYR A 55 4.26 -7.98 1.93
C TYR A 55 3.72 -7.81 3.36
N ILE A 56 4.22 -6.77 4.03
CA ILE A 56 3.65 -6.19 5.24
C ILE A 56 2.75 -5.04 4.80
N PHE A 57 1.56 -4.93 5.37
CA PHE A 57 0.55 -3.94 4.98
C PHE A 57 0.30 -2.94 6.11
N PHE A 58 0.81 -1.72 5.94
CA PHE A 58 0.52 -0.59 6.82
C PHE A 58 -0.60 0.21 6.20
N ARG A 59 -1.61 0.61 6.97
CA ARG A 59 -2.74 1.38 6.44
C ARG A 59 -3.24 2.42 7.42
N LYS A 60 -3.85 3.45 6.87
CA LYS A 60 -4.61 4.47 7.59
C LYS A 60 -5.93 4.66 6.86
N ASP A 61 -7.02 4.33 7.54
CA ASP A 61 -8.36 4.44 6.96
C ASP A 61 -8.81 5.90 6.95
N GLY A 62 -9.57 6.26 5.92
CA GLY A 62 -10.22 7.56 5.82
C GLY A 62 -11.58 7.61 6.52
N PRO A 63 -12.36 8.68 6.31
CA PRO A 63 -13.74 8.78 6.78
C PRO A 63 -14.58 7.58 6.34
N GLN A 64 -15.52 7.17 7.21
CA GLN A 64 -16.35 5.98 6.97
C GLN A 64 -17.80 6.31 6.57
N ASN A 65 -18.22 7.57 6.69
CA ASN A 65 -19.57 8.04 6.36
C ASN A 65 -19.52 9.42 5.69
N PRO A 66 -19.44 9.48 4.33
CA PRO A 66 -19.27 8.35 3.42
C PRO A 66 -17.83 7.80 3.44
N VAL A 67 -17.68 6.54 3.01
CA VAL A 67 -16.36 5.94 2.82
C VAL A 67 -15.59 6.75 1.78
N SER A 68 -14.45 7.31 2.16
CA SER A 68 -13.60 8.13 1.29
C SER A 68 -12.16 8.13 1.77
N GLY A 69 -11.21 8.51 0.91
CA GLY A 69 -9.81 8.62 1.29
C GLY A 69 -9.17 7.29 1.67
N GLY A 70 -8.24 7.37 2.62
CA GLY A 70 -7.46 6.23 3.09
C GLY A 70 -6.19 6.00 2.27
N THR A 71 -5.14 5.59 2.97
CA THR A 71 -3.81 5.33 2.39
C THR A 71 -3.26 4.01 2.90
N ALA A 72 -2.41 3.38 2.11
CA ALA A 72 -1.67 2.22 2.58
C ALA A 72 -0.29 2.11 1.95
N ILE A 73 0.62 1.43 2.66
CA ILE A 73 1.96 1.10 2.23
C ILE A 73 2.11 -0.41 2.33
N LEU A 74 2.47 -1.05 1.21
CA LEU A 74 2.90 -2.44 1.22
C LEU A 74 4.41 -2.46 1.08
N ILE A 75 5.10 -3.11 2.01
CA ILE A 75 6.56 -3.28 1.96
C ILE A 75 6.88 -4.76 1.93
N LYS A 76 7.73 -5.19 1.01
CA LYS A 76 8.16 -6.58 0.91
C LYS A 76 8.87 -7.00 2.20
N LYS A 77 8.57 -8.20 2.71
CA LYS A 77 9.04 -8.67 4.03
C LYS A 77 10.56 -8.71 4.20
N ASN A 78 11.31 -8.83 3.10
CA ASN A 78 12.78 -8.85 3.12
C ASN A 78 13.42 -7.47 2.89
N THR A 79 12.62 -6.42 2.70
CA THR A 79 13.11 -5.04 2.63
C THR A 79 13.25 -4.51 4.05
N SER A 80 14.45 -4.11 4.46
CA SER A 80 14.67 -3.53 5.80
C SER A 80 13.96 -2.18 5.92
N HIS A 81 13.10 -2.03 6.93
CA HIS A 81 12.34 -0.81 7.20
C HIS A 81 11.90 -0.75 8.67
N HIS A 82 11.51 0.43 9.12
CA HIS A 82 10.85 0.64 10.40
C HIS A 82 9.72 1.65 10.21
N GLU A 83 8.62 1.46 10.94
CA GLU A 83 7.51 2.40 10.93
C GLU A 83 7.86 3.64 11.78
N VAL A 84 7.59 4.83 11.24
CA VAL A 84 7.71 6.10 11.96
C VAL A 84 6.32 6.71 12.08
N PRO A 85 5.87 7.08 13.29
CA PRO A 85 4.58 7.73 13.48
C PRO A 85 4.48 9.01 12.65
N THR A 86 3.33 9.21 11.99
CA THR A 86 3.09 10.49 11.30
C THR A 86 2.97 11.59 12.35
N PRO A 87 3.77 12.67 12.27
CA PRO A 87 3.64 13.79 13.20
C PRO A 87 2.26 14.42 13.07
N SER A 88 1.69 14.88 14.19
CA SER A 88 0.46 15.64 14.18
C SER A 88 0.69 16.93 13.40
N LEU A 89 0.00 17.07 12.26
CA LEU A 89 -0.06 18.36 11.57
C LEU A 89 -0.83 19.31 12.49
N LYS A 90 -0.14 20.34 13.00
CA LYS A 90 -0.82 21.47 13.62
C LYS A 90 -1.53 22.22 12.49
N SER A 91 -2.86 22.33 12.57
CA SER A 91 -3.54 23.32 11.74
C SER A 91 -3.00 24.69 12.11
N ILE A 92 -2.43 25.39 11.12
CA ILE A 92 -2.05 26.80 11.20
C ILE A 92 -3.31 27.66 11.09
#